data_AF-A0A9D1DS10-F1
#
_entry.id   AF-A0A9D1DS10-F1
#
_cell.length_a   1.000
_cell.length_b   1.000
_cell.length_c   1.000
_cell.angle_alpha   90.00
_cell.angle_beta   90.00
_cell.angle_gamma   90.00
#
_symmetry.space_group_name_H-M   'P 1'
#
loop_
_entity.id
_entity.type
_entity.pdbx_description
1 polymer ?
#
loop_
_entity_poly.entity_id
_entity_poly.type
_entity_poly.pdbx_seq_one_letter_code
_entity_poly.pdbx_strand_id
1 'polypeptide(L)' 'MNYSVFQETLSDRENGQYLTYGIQTGEKVVHDLSTNREAVMRLVNRLNADAAAEAQLPDILEDFLP' A
#
# COMPACT_ATOMS: atom_id res chain seq x y z
N MET A 1 -2.23 -10.46 11.29
CA MET A 1 -2.91 -9.24 10.82
C MET A 1 -3.49 -9.49 9.44
N ASN A 2 -4.60 -8.84 9.07
CA ASN A 2 -5.16 -8.90 7.72
C ASN A 2 -5.05 -7.51 7.07
N TYR A 3 -4.01 -7.33 6.26
CA TYR A 3 -3.90 -6.19 5.35
C TYR A 3 -4.91 -6.36 4.22
N SER A 4 -5.59 -5.27 3.85
CA SER A 4 -6.52 -5.22 2.73
C SER A 4 -6.15 -4.09 1.79
N VAL A 5 -6.23 -4.35 0.49
CA VAL A 5 -6.04 -3.33 -0.55
C VAL A 5 -7.33 -2.52 -0.68
N PHE A 6 -7.19 -1.19 -0.73
CA PHE A 6 -8.29 -0.31 -1.12
C PHE A 6 -7.88 0.55 -2.31
N GLN A 7 -8.88 1.02 -3.05
CA GLN A 7 -8.69 1.92 -4.18
C GLN A 7 -9.04 3.33 -3.74
N GLU A 8 -8.25 4.31 -4.19
CA GLU A 8 -8.53 5.72 -3.96
C GLU A 8 -8.20 6.55 -5.20
N THR A 9 -8.83 7.72 -5.29
CA THR A 9 -8.55 8.69 -6.34
C THR A 9 -7.95 9.92 -5.66
N LEU A 10 -6.71 10.22 -5.99
CA LEU A 10 -6.00 11.39 -5.47
C LEU A 10 -5.91 12.47 -6.54
N SER A 11 -5.78 13.71 -6.08
CA SER A 11 -5.55 14.87 -6.94
C SER A 11 -4.15 15.40 -6.65
N ASP A 12 -3.26 15.29 -7.63
CA ASP A 12 -1.94 15.89 -7.58
C ASP A 12 -1.89 17.12 -8.51
N ARG A 13 -1.06 18.10 -8.15
CA ARG A 13 -0.98 19.38 -8.86
C ARG A 13 -0.32 19.24 -10.24
N GLU A 14 0.54 18.24 -10.42
CA GLU A 14 1.24 17.97 -11.68
C GLU A 14 0.48 16.95 -12.54
N ASN A 15 -0.14 15.94 -11.94
CA ASN A 15 -0.79 14.83 -12.65
C ASN A 15 -2.32 14.93 -12.75
N GLY A 16 -2.94 15.91 -12.08
CA GLY A 16 -4.40 15.99 -11.98
C GLY A 16 -4.97 14.85 -11.11
N GLN A 17 -6.18 14.40 -11.43
CA GLN A 17 -6.78 13.25 -10.73
C GLN A 17 -6.23 11.95 -11.28
N TYR A 18 -5.72 11.10 -10.39
CA TYR A 18 -5.25 9.76 -10.74
C TYR A 18 -5.76 8.72 -9.75
N LEU A 19 -5.90 7.51 -10.27
CA LEU A 19 -6.31 6.34 -9.51
C LEU A 19 -5.07 5.68 -8.93
N THR A 20 -5.09 5.43 -7.63
CA THR A 20 -4.02 4.80 -6.87
C THR A 20 -4.60 3.77 -5.91
N TYR A 21 -3.73 2.98 -5.31
CA TYR A 21 -4.10 1.92 -4.38
C TYR A 21 -3.31 2.07 -3.09
N GLY A 22 -4.01 1.86 -1.97
CA GLY A 22 -3.45 1.86 -0.62
C GLY A 22 -3.65 0.53 0.09
N ILE A 23 -3.10 0.41 1.29
CA ILE A 23 -3.32 -0.73 2.18
C ILE A 23 -3.85 -0.27 3.54
N GLN A 24 -4.74 -1.06 4.15
CA GLN A 24 -5.18 -0.82 5.52
C GLN A 24 -4.96 -2.06 6.40
N THR A 25 -4.60 -1.84 7.67
CA THR A 25 -4.55 -2.87 8.72
C THR A 25 -5.07 -2.28 10.04
N GLY A 26 -6.17 -2.81 10.56
CA GLY A 26 -6.81 -2.25 11.76
C GLY A 26 -7.13 -0.76 11.59
N GLU A 27 -6.49 0.08 12.42
CA GLU A 27 -6.63 1.55 12.39
C GLU A 27 -5.56 2.26 11.53
N LYS A 28 -4.59 1.52 10.99
CA LYS A 28 -3.52 2.08 10.15
C LYS A 28 -3.92 2.03 8.69
N VAL A 29 -3.76 3.15 8.00
CA VAL A 29 -4.00 3.28 6.56
C VAL A 29 -2.76 3.88 5.91
N VAL A 30 -2.28 3.24 4.86
CA VAL A 30 -1.21 3.75 4.00
C VAL A 30 -1.84 4.08 2.65
N HIS A 31 -1.81 5.37 2.32
CA HIS A 31 -2.36 5.92 1.09
C HIS A 31 -1.30 5.99 -0.01
N ASP A 32 -1.75 6.16 -1.25
CA ASP A 32 -0.90 6.43 -2.42
C ASP A 32 0.31 5.51 -2.60
N LEU A 33 0.07 4.20 -2.49
CA LEU A 33 1.16 3.23 -2.49
C LEU A 33 1.64 2.90 -3.91
N SER A 34 0.71 2.74 -4.85
CA SER A 34 1.02 2.57 -6.27
C SER A 34 -0.26 2.65 -7.12
N THR A 35 -0.13 3.08 -8.36
CA THR A 35 -1.19 2.95 -9.39
C THR A 35 -1.33 1.53 -9.94
N ASN A 36 -0.38 0.62 -9.63
CA ASN A 36 -0.42 -0.77 -10.04
C ASN A 36 -1.05 -1.67 -8.95
N ARG A 37 -2.30 -2.06 -9.17
CA ARG A 37 -3.05 -2.94 -8.27
C ARG A 37 -2.35 -4.27 -7.96
N GLU A 38 -1.73 -4.89 -8.97
CA GLU A 38 -1.07 -6.20 -8.78
C GLU A 38 0.18 -6.10 -7.91
N ALA A 39 0.90 -4.97 -7.98
CA ALA A 39 2.02 -4.70 -7.10
C ALA A 39 1.55 -4.57 -5.64
N VAL A 40 0.50 -3.78 -5.39
CA VAL A 40 -0.06 -3.60 -4.04
C VAL A 40 -0.67 -4.90 -3.50
N MET A 41 -1.31 -5.71 -4.33
CA MET A 41 -1.79 -7.04 -3.93
C MET A 41 -0.64 -7.99 -3.54
N ARG A 42 0.46 -8.00 -4.29
CA ARG A 42 1.63 -8.82 -3.95
C ARG A 42 2.25 -8.38 -2.62
N LEU A 43 2.33 -7.07 -2.39
CA LEU A 43 2.75 -6.51 -1.10
C LEU A 43 1.84 -7.00 0.03
N VAL A 44 0.52 -6.85 -0.09
CA VAL A 44 -0.45 -7.32 0.91
C VAL A 44 -0.33 -8.82 1.18
N ASN A 45 -0.17 -9.64 0.14
CA ASN A 45 0.02 -11.08 0.31
C ASN A 45 1.31 -11.40 1.10
N ARG A 46 2.40 -10.68 0.83
CA ARG A 46 3.66 -10.83 1.58
C ARG A 46 3.50 -10.40 3.03
N LEU A 47 2.85 -9.26 3.28
CA LEU A 47 2.58 -8.75 4.63
C LEU A 47 1.67 -9.68 5.44
N ASN A 48 0.70 -10.31 4.80
CA ASN A 48 -0.20 -11.27 5.44
C ASN A 48 0.46 -12.64 5.69
N ALA A 49 1.44 -13.02 4.86
CA ALA A 49 2.17 -14.27 5.02
C ALA A 49 3.24 -14.22 6.13
N ASP A 50 3.72 -13.02 6.48
CA ASP A 50 4.75 -12.83 7.48
C ASP A 50 4.22 -12.07 8.70
N ALA A 51 4.10 -12.77 9.83
CA ALA A 51 3.63 -12.20 11.09
C ALA A 51 4.55 -11.09 11.64
N ALA A 52 5.81 -11.02 11.22
CA ALA A 52 6.77 -9.99 11.61
C ALA A 52 6.71 -8.73 10.71
N ALA A 53 5.96 -8.77 9.61
CA ALA A 53 5.95 -7.72 8.60
C ALA A 53 5.39 -6.39 9.10
N GLU A 54 4.62 -6.36 10.19
CA GLU A 54 4.15 -5.09 10.76
C GLU A 54 5.31 -4.25 11.31
N ALA A 55 6.29 -4.89 11.97
CA ALA A 55 7.44 -4.18 12.53
C ALA A 55 8.39 -3.66 11.44
N GLN A 56 8.37 -4.30 10.26
CA GLN A 56 9.19 -3.96 9.10
C GLN A 56 8.42 -3.19 8.04
N LEU A 57 7.17 -2.81 8.30
CA LEU A 57 6.34 -2.12 7.32
C LEU A 57 7.03 -0.86 6.76
N PRO A 58 7.72 -0.01 7.57
CA PRO A 58 8.47 1.12 7.04
C PRO A 58 9.55 0.69 6.03
N ASP A 59 10.42 -0.26 6.39
CA ASP A 59 11.48 -0.76 5.50
C ASP A 59 10.91 -1.40 4.21
N ILE A 60 9.79 -2.12 4.31
CA ILE A 60 9.13 -2.75 3.16
C ILE A 60 8.53 -1.68 2.24
N LEU A 61 7.99 -0.58 2.80
CA LEU A 61 7.48 0.54 2.01
C LEU A 61 8.62 1.33 1.34
N GLU A 62 9.76 1.50 2.02
CA GLU A 62 10.97 2.11 1.45
C GLU A 62 11.55 1.28 0.29
N ASP A 63 11.51 -0.05 0.37
CA ASP A 63 11.92 -0.94 -0.75
C ASP A 63 10.90 -0.92 -1.92
N PHE A 64 9.64 -0.57 -1.63
CA PHE A 64 8.55 -0.61 -2.60
C PHE A 64 8.41 0.70 -3.39
N LEU A 65 8.75 1.84 -2.79
CA LEU A 65 8.72 3.16 -3.41
C LEU A 65 10.14 3.51 -3.93
N PRO A 66 10.39 3.52 -5.25
CA PRO A 66 11.70 3.81 -5.83
C PRO A 66 12.16 5.26 -5.65
#